data_AF-A0A973XSS5-F1
#
_entry.id   AF-A0A973XSS5-F1
#
_cell.length_a   1.000
_cell.length_b   1.000
_cell.length_c   1.000
_cell.angle_alpha   90.00
_cell.angle_beta   90.00
_cell.angle_gamma   90.00
#
_symmetry.space_group_name_H-M   'P 1'
#
loop_
_entity.id
_entity.type
_entity.pdbx_description
1 polymer ?
#
loop_
_entity_poly.entity_id
_entity_poly.type
_entity_poly.pdbx_seq_one_letter_code
_entity_poly.pdbx_strand_id
1 'polypeptide(L)'
;MSGGWQGSDRVKRLPPGWKKIRARILERDPICKICGVRPSRFCDHIVAKADDHSEAGLQGVCGPCHDQKSSAEGNEAQRNNPRPQTKRPPEQHPGLK
;
A
#
# COMPACT_ATOMS: atom_id res chain seq x y z
N MET A 1 20.39 5.15 -2.06
CA MET A 1 19.21 4.29 -2.30
C MET A 1 19.04 4.18 -3.80
N SER A 2 19.39 3.04 -4.42
CA SER A 2 19.30 2.83 -5.87
C SER A 2 17.94 2.27 -6.28
N GLY A 3 17.38 2.79 -7.38
CA GLY A 3 16.19 2.27 -8.07
C GLY A 3 14.85 2.61 -7.39
N GLY A 4 13.88 3.14 -8.14
CA GLY A 4 12.42 3.28 -7.84
C GLY A 4 11.97 4.03 -6.56
N TRP A 5 12.80 4.06 -5.53
CA TRP A 5 12.59 4.62 -4.21
C TRP A 5 13.35 5.94 -4.01
N GLN A 6 14.29 6.23 -4.91
CA GLN A 6 15.01 7.50 -4.93
C GLN A 6 14.03 8.63 -5.26
N GLY A 7 13.87 9.58 -4.33
CA GLY A 7 12.90 10.67 -4.43
C GLY A 7 11.52 10.39 -3.82
N SER A 8 11.32 9.23 -3.17
CA SER A 8 10.06 8.92 -2.48
C SER A 8 9.75 9.97 -1.40
N ASP A 9 8.58 10.60 -1.52
CA ASP A 9 8.04 11.59 -0.60
C ASP A 9 7.17 10.97 0.51
N ARG A 10 7.02 9.63 0.51
CA ARG A 10 6.13 8.91 1.43
C ARG A 10 6.43 9.19 2.90
N VAL A 11 7.69 9.35 3.27
CA VAL A 11 8.08 9.71 4.65
C VAL A 11 7.71 11.16 4.98
N LYS A 12 7.75 12.07 3.99
CA LYS A 12 7.38 13.48 4.18
C LYS A 12 5.88 13.67 4.37
N ARG A 13 5.06 12.74 3.87
CA ARG A 13 3.59 12.76 4.02
C ARG A 13 3.10 12.29 5.39
N LEU A 14 3.98 11.70 6.21
CA LEU A 14 3.63 11.29 7.56
C LEU A 14 3.43 12.51 8.45
N PRO A 15 2.41 12.51 9.34
CA PRO A 15 2.17 13.61 10.25
C PRO A 15 3.27 13.68 11.32
N PRO A 16 3.49 14.87 11.90
CA PRO A 16 4.36 15.00 13.07
C PRO A 16 3.85 14.09 14.20
N GLY A 17 4.76 13.36 14.84
CA GLY A 17 4.39 12.44 15.93
C GLY A 17 3.92 11.06 15.47
N TRP A 18 4.14 10.66 14.22
CA TRP A 18 3.80 9.33 13.69
C TRP A 18 4.15 8.15 14.62
N LYS A 19 5.32 8.18 15.28
CA LYS A 19 5.72 7.14 16.24
C LYS A 19 4.70 6.95 17.37
N LYS A 20 4.10 8.04 17.88
CA LYS A 20 3.08 8.00 18.94
C LYS A 20 1.76 7.43 18.41
N ILE A 21 1.33 7.86 17.23
CA ILE A 21 0.14 7.33 16.55
C ILE A 21 0.30 5.82 16.33
N ARG A 22 1.43 5.40 15.75
CA ARG A 22 1.75 3.99 15.53
C ARG A 22 1.71 3.18 16.83
N ALA A 23 2.29 3.68 17.91
CA ALA A 23 2.28 2.99 19.20
C ALA A 23 0.85 2.81 19.72
N ARG A 24 0.02 3.87 19.67
CA ARG A 24 -1.39 3.82 20.09
C ARG A 24 -2.21 2.82 19.28
N ILE A 25 -2.02 2.74 17.96
CA ILE A 25 -2.73 1.77 17.12
C ILE A 25 -2.33 0.33 17.46
N LEU A 26 -1.05 0.07 17.69
CA LEU A 26 -0.59 -1.27 18.07
C LEU A 26 -1.03 -1.67 19.48
N GLU A 27 -1.20 -0.71 20.39
CA GLU A 27 -1.77 -0.95 21.72
C GLU A 27 -3.28 -1.20 21.65
N ARG A 28 -4.01 -0.45 20.80
CA ARG A 28 -5.44 -0.66 20.55
C ARG A 28 -5.73 -2.01 19.88
N ASP A 29 -4.92 -2.37 18.90
CA ASP A 29 -5.08 -3.57 18.06
C ASP A 29 -3.96 -4.59 18.33
N PRO A 30 -3.89 -5.23 19.51
CA PRO A 30 -2.80 -6.17 19.83
C PRO A 30 -2.84 -7.42 18.95
N ILE A 31 -4.02 -7.78 18.43
CA ILE A 31 -4.24 -8.87 17.49
C ILE A 31 -4.59 -8.30 16.12
N CYS A 32 -4.06 -8.92 15.07
CA CYS A 32 -4.21 -8.49 13.70
C CYS A 32 -5.69 -8.36 13.31
N LYS A 33 -6.08 -7.17 12.86
CA LYS A 33 -7.46 -6.87 12.45
C LYS A 33 -7.91 -7.60 11.18
N ILE A 34 -6.97 -8.07 10.35
CA ILE A 34 -7.26 -8.80 9.11
C ILE A 34 -7.53 -10.28 9.39
N CYS A 35 -6.63 -10.97 10.10
CA CYS A 35 -6.76 -12.42 10.31
C CYS A 35 -7.32 -12.82 11.68
N GLY A 36 -7.34 -11.92 12.67
CA GLY A 36 -7.87 -12.19 14.01
C GLY A 36 -7.07 -13.19 14.87
N VAL A 37 -5.93 -13.69 14.38
CA VAL A 37 -5.20 -14.79 15.06
C VAL A 37 -3.80 -14.39 15.50
N ARG A 38 -3.04 -13.66 14.68
CA ARG A 38 -1.63 -13.33 14.94
C ARG A 38 -1.50 -11.97 15.63
N PRO A 39 -0.44 -11.75 16.44
CA PRO A 39 -0.18 -10.43 17.02
C PRO A 39 0.11 -9.40 15.92
N SER A 40 -0.38 -8.19 16.14
CA SER A 40 -0.07 -7.05 15.28
C SER A 40 1.38 -6.61 15.47
N ARG A 41 2.07 -6.35 14.37
CA ARG A 41 3.46 -5.84 14.35
C ARG A 41 3.60 -4.57 13.53
N PHE A 42 2.64 -4.30 12.65
CA PHE A 42 2.64 -3.20 11.72
C PHE A 42 1.35 -2.39 11.89
N CYS A 43 1.47 -1.08 11.67
CA CYS A 43 0.35 -0.15 11.59
C CYS A 43 0.13 0.12 10.11
N ASP A 44 -1.04 -0.23 9.62
CA ASP A 44 -1.41 -0.22 8.20
C ASP A 44 -2.62 0.69 7.98
N HIS A 45 -2.67 1.38 6.84
CA HIS A 45 -3.81 2.23 6.47
C HIS A 45 -4.93 1.34 5.96
N ILE A 46 -6.15 1.42 6.50
CA ILE A 46 -7.28 0.58 6.05
C ILE A 46 -7.54 0.79 4.56
N VAL A 47 -7.64 2.06 4.13
CA VAL A 47 -7.79 2.45 2.72
C VAL A 47 -6.42 2.80 2.15
N ALA A 48 -6.05 2.14 1.05
CA ALA A 48 -4.78 2.37 0.37
C ALA A 48 -4.65 3.83 -0.11
N LYS A 49 -3.48 4.44 0.11
CA LYS A 49 -3.14 5.80 -0.36
C LYS A 49 -4.08 6.92 0.13
N ALA A 50 -4.88 6.70 1.17
CA ALA A 50 -5.77 7.73 1.70
C ALA A 50 -5.05 8.83 2.50
N ASP A 51 -3.77 8.62 2.87
CA ASP A 51 -3.00 9.47 3.81
C ASP A 51 -3.82 9.84 5.08
N ASP A 52 -4.80 9.00 5.42
CA ASP A 52 -5.66 9.13 6.60
C ASP A 52 -4.95 8.51 7.80
N HIS A 53 -4.25 9.36 8.53
CA HIS A 53 -3.52 9.01 9.73
C HIS A 53 -4.37 9.10 11.01
N SER A 54 -5.70 9.20 10.88
CA SER A 54 -6.62 9.13 12.01
C SER A 54 -6.65 7.72 12.60
N GLU A 55 -7.16 7.58 13.82
CA GLU A 55 -7.31 6.27 14.42
C GLU A 55 -8.29 5.38 13.65
N ALA A 56 -9.30 5.97 12.99
CA ALA A 56 -10.25 5.22 12.18
C ALA A 56 -9.64 4.76 10.84
N GLY A 57 -8.68 5.51 10.30
CA GLY A 57 -7.99 5.19 9.05
C GLY A 57 -6.87 4.15 9.20
N LEU A 58 -6.48 3.81 10.42
CA LEU A 58 -5.34 2.93 10.72
C LEU A 58 -5.77 1.65 11.44
N GLN A 59 -5.03 0.56 11.21
CA GLN A 59 -5.25 -0.73 11.86
C GLN A 59 -3.95 -1.46 12.19
N GLY A 60 -3.96 -2.22 13.28
CA GLY A 60 -2.91 -3.17 13.62
C GLY A 60 -2.98 -4.44 12.78
N VAL A 61 -1.86 -4.81 12.14
CA VAL A 61 -1.77 -5.98 11.28
C VAL A 61 -0.51 -6.81 11.53
N CYS A 62 -0.59 -8.12 11.27
CA CYS A 62 0.56 -9.02 11.29
C CYS A 62 1.33 -8.95 9.97
N GLY A 63 2.60 -9.40 9.98
CA GLY A 63 3.47 -9.38 8.80
C GLY A 63 2.87 -10.04 7.55
N PRO A 64 2.41 -11.31 7.63
CA PRO A 64 1.87 -11.99 6.45
C PRO A 64 0.68 -11.28 5.81
N CYS A 65 -0.23 -10.73 6.62
CA CYS A 65 -1.39 -9.99 6.10
C CYS A 65 -0.99 -8.63 5.52
N HIS A 66 -0.02 -7.96 6.15
CA HIS A 66 0.54 -6.70 5.64
C HIS A 66 1.20 -6.90 4.27
N ASP A 67 1.99 -7.96 4.11
CA ASP A 67 2.70 -8.24 2.85
C ASP A 67 1.73 -8.65 1.75
N GLN A 68 0.72 -9.45 2.06
CA GLN A 68 -0.33 -9.83 1.12
C GLN A 68 -1.11 -8.60 0.63
N LYS A 69 -1.49 -7.71 1.54
CA LYS A 69 -2.16 -6.45 1.19
C LYS A 69 -1.27 -5.56 0.33
N SER A 70 -0.02 -5.33 0.75
CA SER A 70 0.95 -4.53 0.01
C SER A 70 1.16 -5.06 -1.41
N SER A 71 1.21 -6.38 -1.57
CA SER A 71 1.31 -7.04 -2.88
C SER A 71 0.06 -6.79 -3.74
N ALA A 72 -1.14 -6.94 -3.16
CA ALA A 72 -2.40 -6.68 -3.86
C ALA A 72 -2.49 -5.22 -4.34
N GLU A 73 -2.15 -4.25 -3.49
CA GLU A 73 -2.12 -2.83 -3.83
C GLU A 73 -1.08 -2.50 -4.92
N GLY A 74 0.10 -3.12 -4.84
CA GLY A 74 1.13 -2.98 -5.87
C GLY A 74 0.67 -3.51 -7.23
N ASN A 75 0.00 -4.67 -7.24
CA ASN A 75 -0.57 -5.27 -8.45
C ASN A 75 -1.70 -4.41 -9.02
N GLU A 76 -2.57 -3.86 -8.18
CA GLU A 76 -3.62 -2.93 -8.60
C GLU A 76 -3.02 -1.65 -9.22
N ALA A 77 -2.00 -1.08 -8.59
CA ALA A 77 -1.30 0.08 -9.13
C ALA A 77 -0.67 -0.22 -10.50
N GLN A 78 -0.11 -1.42 -10.69
CA GLN A 78 0.42 -1.85 -11.99
C GLN A 78 -0.67 -2.07 -13.04
N ARG A 79 -1.86 -2.55 -12.65
CA ARG A 79 -3.01 -2.68 -13.56
C ARG A 79 -3.51 -1.30 -14.02
N ASN A 80 -3.57 -0.33 -13.10
CA ASN A 80 -4.00 1.03 -13.38
C ASN A 80 -2.96 1.84 -14.16
N ASN A 81 -1.67 1.52 -14.01
CA ASN A 81 -0.58 2.13 -14.76
C ASN A 81 0.28 1.02 -15.40
N PRO A 82 -0.18 0.42 -16.51
CA PRO A 82 0.53 -0.68 -17.14
C PRO A 82 1.89 -0.19 -17.61
N ARG A 83 2.91 -1.03 -17.40
CA ARG A 83 4.25 -0.75 -17.91
C ARG A 83 4.16 -0.62 -19.45
N PRO A 84 4.92 0.31 -20.05
CA PRO A 84 5.01 0.42 -21.50
C PRO A 84 5.33 -0.95 -22.09
N GLN A 85 4.51 -1.40 -23.04
CA GLN A 85 4.77 -2.65 -23.73
C GLN A 85 5.94 -2.43 -24.70
N THR A 86 6.82 -3.42 -24.79
CA THR A 86 7.88 -3.44 -25.79
C THR A 86 7.36 -3.81 -27.18
N LYS A 87 6.18 -4.45 -27.27
CA LYS A 87 5.53 -4.79 -28.54
C LYS A 87 4.78 -3.59 -29.09
N ARG A 88 4.98 -3.32 -30.38
CA ARG A 88 4.18 -2.35 -31.14
C ARG A 88 2.73 -2.86 -31.24
N PRO A 89 1.72 -2.00 -31.04
CA PRO A 89 0.32 -2.37 -31.31
C PRO A 89 0.15 -2.88 -32.75
N PRO A 90 -0.77 -3.81 -33.01
CA PRO A 90 -1.04 -4.26 -34.37
C PRO A 90 -1.47 -3.08 -35.26
N GLU A 91 -0.96 -3.03 -36.48
CA GLU A 91 -1.33 -1.98 -37.44
C GLU A 91 -2.80 -2.14 -37.84
N GLN A 92 -3.53 -1.01 -37.92
CA GLN A 92 -4.89 -1.02 -38.45
C GLN A 92 -4.81 -1.30 -39.95
N HIS A 93 -5.28 -2.48 -40.38
CA HIS A 93 -5.33 -2.81 -41.79
C HIS A 93 -6.40 -1.95 -42.48
N PRO A 94 -6.09 -1.30 -43.63
CA PRO A 94 -6.97 -0.34 -44.29
C PRO A 94 -8.34 -0.89 -44.73
N GLY A 95 -8.55 -2.21 -44.69
CA GLY A 95 -9.77 -2.89 -45.12
C GLY A 95 -10.67 -3.42 -44.00
N LEU A 96 -10.29 -3.32 -42.72
CA LEU A 96 -11.16 -3.69 -41.60
C LEU A 96 -11.69 -2.41 -40.92
N LYS A 97 -12.95 -2.06 -41.26
CA LYS A 97 -13.79 -1.15 -40.47
C LYS A 97 -14.70 -1.98 -39.57
#